data_AF-R0EMT5-F1
#
_entry.id   AF-R0EMT5-F1
#
_cell.length_a   1.000
_cell.length_b   1.000
_cell.length_c   1.000
_cell.angle_alpha   90.00
_cell.angle_beta   90.00
_cell.angle_gamma   90.00
#
_symmetry.space_group_name_H-M   'P 1'
#
loop_
_entity.id
_entity.type
_entity.pdbx_description
1 polymer ?
#
loop_
_entity_poly.entity_id
_entity_poly.type
_entity_poly.pdbx_seq_one_letter_code
_entity_poly.pdbx_strand_id
1 'polypeptide(L)'
;MRKFVTRIATVASLTLAAVPALGLTQAASAAPREPVARVAFGDLNLSQPAQAAIFKARVDAAGEKLCRERINAGLTSLPLRGCMGEVHREVDRQLSDNQRQALTVAARASASQMAAR
;
A
#
# COMPACT_ATOMS: atom_id res chain seq x y z
N MET A 1 -19.47 38.01 15.69
CA MET A 1 -18.55 37.64 16.79
C MET A 1 -19.22 36.60 17.67
N ARG A 2 -18.40 35.74 18.31
CA ARG A 2 -18.77 34.63 19.23
C ARG A 2 -19.26 33.35 18.54
N LYS A 3 -18.75 32.15 18.83
CA LYS A 3 -17.62 31.70 19.67
C LYS A 3 -17.36 30.24 19.28
N PHE A 4 -16.11 29.91 18.95
CA PHE A 4 -15.66 28.53 18.78
C PHE A 4 -15.77 27.80 20.12
N VAL A 5 -16.59 26.75 20.18
CA VAL A 5 -16.64 25.86 21.35
C VAL A 5 -15.98 24.56 20.95
N THR A 6 -14.65 24.54 21.08
CA THR A 6 -13.82 23.34 21.01
C THR A 6 -14.15 22.47 22.22
N ARG A 7 -14.85 21.36 22.01
CA ARG A 7 -14.99 20.31 23.03
C ARG A 7 -13.90 19.27 22.79
N ILE A 8 -12.83 19.37 23.57
CA ILE A 8 -11.83 18.31 23.70
C ILE A 8 -12.43 17.28 24.65
N ALA A 9 -12.98 16.20 24.09
CA ALA A 9 -13.42 15.05 24.87
C ALA A 9 -12.24 14.07 24.99
N THR A 10 -11.65 14.11 26.18
CA THR A 10 -10.84 13.10 26.86
C THR A 10 -10.95 11.66 26.34
N VAL A 11 -9.79 11.07 26.03
CA VAL A 11 -9.58 9.64 25.78
C VAL A 11 -9.79 8.87 27.09
N ALA A 12 -10.79 7.99 27.12
CA ALA A 12 -10.96 7.01 28.18
C ALA A 12 -10.12 5.77 27.82
N SER A 13 -8.97 5.63 28.47
CA SER A 13 -8.14 4.42 28.44
C SER A 13 -8.87 3.31 29.23
N LEU A 14 -9.72 2.52 28.56
CA LEU A 14 -10.23 1.29 29.15
C LEU A 14 -9.17 0.20 29.04
N THR A 15 -8.51 -0.06 30.17
CA THR A 15 -7.73 -1.27 30.43
C THR A 15 -8.63 -2.48 30.31
N LEU A 16 -8.52 -3.21 29.20
CA LEU A 16 -9.13 -4.53 29.07
C LEU A 16 -8.30 -5.52 29.91
N ALA A 17 -8.89 -5.91 31.03
CA ALA A 17 -8.35 -6.91 31.94
C ALA A 17 -8.16 -8.26 31.22
N ALA A 18 -7.10 -8.95 31.65
CA ALA A 18 -6.64 -10.24 31.17
C ALA A 18 -7.73 -11.32 31.18
N VAL A 19 -7.93 -11.95 30.02
CA VAL A 19 -8.46 -13.32 29.94
C VAL A 19 -7.31 -14.21 29.45
N PRO A 20 -6.65 -15.00 30.33
CA PRO A 20 -5.73 -16.04 29.89
C PRO A 20 -6.56 -17.24 29.42
N ALA A 21 -7.01 -17.21 28.17
CA ALA A 21 -7.45 -18.41 27.49
C ALA A 21 -6.21 -19.18 27.02
N LEU A 22 -5.67 -20.03 27.91
CA LEU A 22 -4.76 -21.09 27.52
C LEU A 22 -5.45 -22.01 26.50
N GLY A 23 -4.73 -22.38 25.44
CA GLY A 23 -4.89 -23.72 24.87
C GLY A 23 -5.83 -23.89 23.68
N LEU A 24 -5.93 -22.92 22.78
CA LEU A 24 -6.23 -23.24 21.38
C LEU A 24 -5.16 -22.57 20.50
N THR A 25 -3.95 -23.13 20.58
CA THR A 25 -3.03 -23.08 19.44
C THR A 25 -3.74 -23.77 18.28
N GLN A 26 -4.58 -23.01 17.59
CA GLN A 26 -4.82 -23.29 16.19
C GLN A 26 -3.45 -23.14 15.54
N ALA A 27 -2.75 -24.27 15.41
CA ALA A 27 -1.95 -24.55 14.24
C ALA A 27 -2.89 -24.53 13.02
N ALA A 28 -3.53 -23.38 12.78
CA ALA A 28 -4.23 -23.06 11.57
C ALA A 28 -3.12 -22.80 10.57
N SER A 29 -2.72 -23.90 9.93
CA SER A 29 -2.17 -23.87 8.60
C SER A 29 -0.74 -23.33 8.56
N ALA A 30 0.20 -24.24 8.75
CA ALA A 30 1.39 -24.29 7.91
C ALA A 30 1.03 -24.60 6.43
N ALA A 31 -0.03 -23.97 5.91
CA ALA A 31 -0.16 -23.76 4.49
C ALA A 31 0.91 -22.73 4.13
N PRO A 32 1.63 -22.88 3.00
CA PRO A 32 2.52 -21.84 2.51
C PRO A 32 1.73 -20.54 2.48
N ARG A 33 2.04 -19.61 3.39
CA ARG A 33 1.35 -18.32 3.46
C ARG A 33 1.77 -17.63 2.17
N GLU A 34 0.82 -17.44 1.25
CA GLU A 34 1.14 -16.75 -0.01
C GLU A 34 1.83 -15.44 0.35
N PRO A 35 2.97 -15.12 -0.27
CA PRO A 35 3.68 -13.90 0.05
C PRO A 35 2.76 -12.71 -0.26
N VAL A 36 2.64 -11.78 0.69
CA VAL A 36 1.80 -10.58 0.59
C VAL A 36 2.68 -9.35 0.76
N ALA A 37 2.67 -8.46 -0.22
CA ALA A 37 3.25 -7.12 -0.10
C ALA A 37 2.19 -6.11 0.34
N ARG A 38 2.53 -5.24 1.29
CA ARG A 38 1.71 -4.10 1.68
C ARG A 38 2.48 -2.81 1.43
N VAL A 39 1.85 -1.87 0.72
CA VAL A 39 2.44 -0.56 0.43
C VAL A 39 1.61 0.49 1.15
N ALA A 40 2.23 1.18 2.11
CA ALA A 40 1.61 2.32 2.77
C ALA A 40 1.71 3.56 1.85
N PHE A 41 0.58 4.24 1.69
CA PHE A 41 0.45 5.45 0.86
C PHE A 41 -0.39 6.55 1.50
N GLY A 42 -0.94 6.32 2.71
CA GLY A 42 -1.76 7.32 3.42
C GLY A 42 -0.98 8.58 3.82
N ASP A 43 0.35 8.52 3.79
CA ASP A 43 1.27 9.65 4.00
C ASP A 43 1.52 10.47 2.73
N LEU A 44 1.04 10.03 1.55
CA LEU A 44 1.36 10.63 0.27
C LEU A 44 0.13 11.32 -0.37
N ASN A 45 0.36 12.53 -0.87
CA ASN A 45 -0.57 13.20 -1.77
C ASN A 45 -0.27 12.78 -3.22
N LEU A 46 -1.04 11.82 -3.74
CA LEU A 46 -0.88 11.27 -5.09
C LEU A 46 -1.15 12.27 -6.22
N SER A 47 -1.69 13.46 -5.93
CA SER A 47 -1.83 14.54 -6.91
C SER A 47 -0.53 15.34 -7.12
N GLN A 48 0.43 15.23 -6.19
CA GLN A 48 1.73 15.88 -6.31
C GLN A 48 2.71 14.98 -7.07
N PRO A 49 3.34 15.46 -8.16
CA PRO A 49 4.25 14.65 -8.98
C PRO A 49 5.39 13.98 -8.21
N ALA A 50 6.02 14.72 -7.29
CA ALA A 50 7.10 14.19 -6.46
C ALA A 50 6.64 13.07 -5.52
N GLN A 51 5.45 13.21 -4.92
CA GLN A 51 4.93 12.21 -3.98
C GLN A 51 4.34 10.99 -4.70
N ALA A 52 3.73 11.20 -5.88
CA ALA A 52 3.33 10.11 -6.77
C ALA A 52 4.53 9.26 -7.22
N ALA A 53 5.69 9.88 -7.49
CA ALA A 53 6.92 9.17 -7.80
C ALA A 53 7.42 8.32 -6.62
N ILE A 54 7.30 8.83 -5.38
CA ILE A 54 7.60 8.06 -4.17
C ILE A 54 6.66 6.85 -4.04
N PHE A 55 5.35 7.04 -4.25
CA PHE A 55 4.38 5.95 -4.23
C PHE A 55 4.75 4.87 -5.26
N LYS A 56 5.04 5.27 -6.50
CA LYS A 56 5.48 4.34 -7.55
C LYS A 56 6.73 3.57 -7.15
N ALA A 57 7.74 4.25 -6.61
CA ALA A 57 8.98 3.60 -6.17
C ALA A 57 8.73 2.57 -5.05
N ARG A 58 7.81 2.86 -4.12
CA ARG A 58 7.41 1.92 -3.07
C ARG A 58 6.70 0.70 -3.65
N VAL A 59 5.80 0.90 -4.60
CA VAL A 59 5.12 -0.19 -5.33
C VAL A 59 6.13 -1.06 -6.07
N ASP A 60 7.08 -0.45 -6.78
CA ASP A 60 8.08 -1.19 -7.55
C ASP A 60 8.98 -2.02 -6.63
N ALA A 61 9.48 -1.45 -5.53
CA ALA A 61 10.33 -2.17 -4.58
C ALA A 61 9.59 -3.31 -3.87
N ALA A 62 8.35 -3.07 -3.43
CA ALA A 62 7.55 -4.08 -2.75
C ALA A 62 7.10 -5.20 -3.71
N GLY A 63 6.72 -4.82 -4.94
CA GLY A 63 6.35 -5.74 -6.01
C GLY A 63 7.51 -6.62 -6.44
N GLU A 64 8.70 -6.04 -6.59
CA GLU A 64 9.89 -6.80 -6.97
C GLU A 64 10.23 -7.86 -5.92
N LYS A 65 10.21 -7.48 -4.63
CA LYS A 65 10.43 -8.41 -3.52
C LYS A 65 9.39 -9.54 -3.54
N LEU A 66 8.10 -9.20 -3.66
CA LEU A 66 7.01 -10.17 -3.75
C LEU A 66 7.19 -11.12 -4.94
N CYS A 67 7.51 -10.59 -6.11
CA CYS A 67 7.66 -11.39 -7.32
C CYS A 67 8.86 -12.33 -7.23
N ARG A 68 9.99 -11.87 -6.67
CA ARG A 68 11.15 -12.73 -6.40
C ARG A 68 10.78 -13.85 -5.42
N GLU A 69 10.07 -13.53 -4.34
CA GLU A 69 9.59 -14.53 -3.38
C GLU A 69 8.67 -15.56 -4.04
N ARG A 70 7.71 -15.14 -4.87
CA ARG A 70 6.82 -16.05 -5.61
C ARG A 70 7.57 -16.94 -6.60
N ILE A 71 8.52 -16.38 -7.34
CA ILE A 71 9.35 -17.14 -8.29
C ILE A 71 10.19 -18.17 -7.54
N ASN A 72 10.87 -17.76 -6.48
CA ASN A 72 11.72 -18.65 -5.69
C ASN A 72 10.93 -19.76 -5.00
N ALA A 73 9.67 -19.48 -4.62
CA ALA A 73 8.77 -20.45 -4.03
C ALA A 73 8.03 -21.32 -5.07
N GLY A 74 8.25 -21.13 -6.37
CA GLY A 74 7.55 -21.86 -7.43
C GLY A 74 6.04 -21.55 -7.52
N LEU A 75 5.59 -20.43 -6.95
CA LEU A 75 4.18 -20.02 -6.88
C LEU A 75 3.69 -19.28 -8.13
N THR A 76 4.55 -19.13 -9.15
CA THR A 76 4.20 -18.52 -10.42
C THR A 76 5.10 -19.05 -11.53
N SER A 77 4.54 -19.24 -12.72
CA SER A 77 5.29 -19.51 -13.95
C SER A 77 5.65 -18.22 -14.71
N LEU A 78 5.18 -17.07 -14.24
CA LEU A 78 5.44 -15.79 -14.88
C LEU A 78 6.90 -15.37 -14.66
N PRO A 79 7.58 -14.84 -15.69
CA PRO A 79 8.85 -14.16 -15.48
C PRO A 79 8.65 -12.90 -14.63
N LEU A 80 9.72 -12.39 -14.02
CA LEU A 80 9.70 -11.21 -13.14
C LEU A 80 8.91 -10.03 -13.74
N ARG A 81 9.12 -9.72 -15.02
CA ARG A 81 8.39 -8.64 -15.72
C ARG A 81 6.87 -8.89 -15.78
N GLY A 82 6.45 -10.14 -16.02
CA GLY A 82 5.03 -10.50 -16.05
C GLY A 82 4.38 -10.38 -14.68
N CYS A 83 5.09 -10.84 -13.64
CA CYS A 83 4.63 -10.67 -12.26
C CYS A 83 4.52 -9.18 -11.86
N MET A 84 5.50 -8.34 -12.23
CA MET A 84 5.42 -6.89 -11.99
C MET A 84 4.22 -6.24 -12.70
N GLY A 85 3.88 -6.70 -13.91
CA GLY A 85 2.67 -6.25 -14.60
C GLY A 85 1.38 -6.57 -13.85
N GLU A 86 1.29 -7.76 -13.22
CA GLU A 86 0.17 -8.10 -12.34
C GLU A 86 0.13 -7.25 -11.07
N VAL A 87 1.29 -6.96 -10.47
CA VAL A 87 1.38 -6.06 -9.31
C VAL A 87 0.83 -4.67 -9.67
N HIS A 88 1.25 -4.10 -10.80
CA HIS A 88 0.74 -2.79 -11.25
C HIS A 88 -0.77 -2.83 -11.53
N ARG A 89 -1.27 -3.87 -12.20
CA ARG A 89 -2.72 -4.06 -12.42
C ARG A 89 -3.50 -4.16 -11.13
N GLU A 90 -2.96 -4.82 -10.11
CA GLU A 90 -3.61 -4.96 -8.81
C GLU A 90 -3.60 -3.64 -8.03
N VAL A 91 -2.49 -2.90 -8.07
CA VAL A 91 -2.45 -1.55 -7.50
C VAL A 91 -3.49 -0.65 -8.16
N ASP A 92 -3.60 -0.67 -9.48
CA ASP A 92 -4.61 0.12 -10.19
C ASP A 92 -6.04 -0.26 -9.78
N ARG A 93 -6.31 -1.54 -9.50
CA ARG A 93 -7.61 -2.02 -8.99
C ARG A 93 -7.90 -1.55 -7.57
N GLN A 94 -6.89 -1.46 -6.71
CA GLN A 94 -7.05 -1.03 -5.31
C GLN A 94 -7.19 0.48 -5.14
N LEU A 95 -6.72 1.27 -6.10
CA LEU A 95 -6.90 2.72 -6.09
C LEU A 95 -8.34 3.10 -6.48
N SER A 96 -8.87 4.16 -5.86
CA SER A 96 -10.10 4.80 -6.32
C SER A 96 -9.91 5.54 -7.64
N ASP A 97 -11.01 5.81 -8.37
CA ASP A 97 -10.96 6.59 -9.62
C ASP A 97 -10.22 7.92 -9.47
N ASN A 98 -10.51 8.65 -8.38
CA ASN A 98 -9.86 9.92 -8.08
C ASN A 98 -8.34 9.78 -7.90
N GLN A 99 -7.89 8.70 -7.25
CA GLN A 99 -6.46 8.44 -7.05
C GLN A 99 -5.76 8.03 -8.35
N ARG A 100 -6.41 7.21 -9.19
CA ARG A 100 -5.91 6.87 -10.53
C ARG A 100 -5.76 8.11 -11.41
N GLN A 101 -6.74 9.00 -11.37
CA GLN A 101 -6.72 10.26 -12.13
C GLN A 101 -5.61 11.18 -11.61
N ALA A 102 -5.46 11.31 -10.29
CA ALA A 102 -4.40 12.09 -9.66
C ALA A 102 -3.01 11.59 -10.10
N LEU A 103 -2.77 10.28 -10.10
CA LEU A 103 -1.52 9.69 -10.58
C LEU A 103 -1.26 9.96 -12.07
N THR A 104 -2.31 9.89 -12.89
CA THR A 104 -2.20 10.18 -14.33
C THR A 104 -1.82 11.64 -14.59
N VAL A 105 -2.44 12.57 -13.88
CA VAL A 105 -2.12 14.01 -13.97
C VAL A 105 -0.70 14.26 -13.47
N ALA A 106 -0.33 13.68 -12.33
CA ALA A 106 1.00 13.76 -11.76
C ALA A 106 2.09 13.25 -12.72
N ALA A 107 1.84 12.13 -13.40
CA ALA A 107 2.76 11.57 -14.40
C ALA A 107 2.98 12.50 -15.60
N ARG A 108 1.90 13.14 -16.10
CA ARG A 108 2.00 14.12 -17.20
C ARG A 108 2.77 15.37 -16.78
N ALA A 109 2.53 15.87 -15.57
CA ALA A 109 3.26 17.02 -15.04
C ALA A 109 4.78 16.73 -14.94
N SER A 110 5.17 15.55 -14.45
CA SER A 110 6.58 15.11 -14.43
C SER A 110 7.20 15.07 -15.83
N ALA A 111 6.48 14.54 -16.82
CA ALA A 111 6.97 14.45 -18.20
C ALA A 111 7.23 15.85 -18.81
N SER A 112 6.32 16.80 -18.56
CA SER A 112 6.49 18.19 -19.03
C SER A 112 7.68 18.90 -18.38
N GLN A 113 7.94 18.63 -17.09
CA GLN A 113 9.09 19.20 -16.38
C GLN A 113 10.43 18.66 -16.89
N MET A 114 10.48 17.39 -17.32
CA MET A 114 11.68 16.81 -17.92
C MET A 114 11.92 17.33 -19.35
N ALA A 115 10.87 17.60 -20.11
CA ALA A 115 10.96 18.16 -21.46
C ALA A 115 11.34 19.65 -21.50
N ALA A 116 11.16 20.37 -20.39
CA ALA A 116 11.52 21.78 -20.25
C ALA A 116 12.96 22.01 -19.72
N ARG A 117 13.75 20.94 -19.55
CA ARG A 117 15.13 20.97 -19.07
C ARG A 117 16.14 20.71 -20.17
#